data_AF-G3T5I3-F1
#
_entry.id   AF-G3T5I3-F1
#
_cell.length_a   1.000
_cell.length_b   1.000
_cell.length_c   1.000
_cell.angle_alpha   90.00
_cell.angle_beta   90.00
_cell.angle_gamma   90.00
#
_symmetry.space_group_name_H-M   'P 1'
#
loop_
_entity.id
_entity.type
_entity.pdbx_description
1 polymer ?
#
loop_
_entity_poly.entity_id
_entity_poly.type
_entity_poly.pdbx_seq_one_letter_code
_entity_poly.pdbx_strand_id
1 'polypeptide(L)'
;MCGCTHSTQDQALHSEVGPSPSAAPTSTLAPRKMPKSISISKQLASIEALRKGSDLEKAMATFALTFRNSSDPDGKLGKTTARNLLHSQFGGFTEV
;
A
#
# COMPACT_ATOMS: atom_id res chain seq x y z
N MET A 1 11.55 -40.29 -23.04
CA MET A 1 12.95 -40.72 -23.24
C MET A 1 13.47 -39.96 -24.47
N CYS A 2 14.17 -38.86 -24.26
CA CYS A 2 14.76 -38.05 -25.32
C CYS A 2 16.14 -37.61 -24.81
N GLY A 3 17.19 -38.08 -25.48
CA GLY A 3 18.58 -37.88 -25.06
C GLY A 3 19.10 -36.51 -25.50
N CYS A 4 19.89 -35.89 -24.64
CA CYS A 4 20.69 -34.72 -24.99
C CYS A 4 22.11 -34.87 -24.41
N THR A 5 23.03 -35.22 -25.33
CA THR A 5 24.40 -34.69 -25.48
C THR A 5 25.26 -34.45 -24.23
N HIS A 6 26.26 -35.32 -24.07
CA HIS A 6 27.51 -35.00 -23.38
C HIS A 6 28.27 -33.89 -24.11
N SER A 7 28.78 -32.91 -23.36
CA SER A 7 29.98 -32.16 -23.74
C SER A 7 30.78 -31.87 -22.47
N THR A 8 31.94 -32.52 -22.38
CA THR A 8 32.93 -32.30 -21.34
C THR A 8 33.74 -31.06 -21.69
N GLN A 9 33.79 -30.08 -20.80
CA GLN A 9 34.95 -29.20 -20.72
C GLN A 9 35.33 -29.02 -19.26
N ASP A 10 36.22 -29.91 -18.84
CA ASP A 10 37.12 -29.71 -17.72
C ASP A 10 38.07 -28.56 -18.09
N GLN A 11 38.10 -27.51 -17.27
CA GLN A 11 39.35 -26.86 -16.89
C GLN A 11 39.18 -26.22 -15.51
N ALA A 12 39.95 -26.77 -14.58
CA ALA A 12 40.10 -26.39 -13.19
C ALA A 12 40.50 -24.92 -13.00
N LEU A 13 39.91 -24.27 -11.99
CA LEU A 13 40.67 -23.42 -11.07
C LEU A 13 40.13 -23.62 -9.65
N HIS A 14 41.02 -24.14 -8.82
CA HIS A 14 40.87 -24.34 -7.39
C HIS A 14 40.62 -23.02 -6.66
N SER A 15 39.74 -23.02 -5.66
CA SER A 15 40.01 -22.44 -4.33
C SER A 15 38.88 -22.76 -3.36
N GLU A 16 39.20 -23.65 -2.42
CA GLU A 16 38.49 -23.84 -1.15
C GLU A 16 38.97 -22.74 -0.17
N VAL A 17 38.09 -22.24 0.72
CA VAL A 17 38.31 -21.76 2.11
C VAL A 17 37.30 -20.66 2.51
N GLY A 18 36.39 -21.03 3.44
CA GLY A 18 36.04 -20.22 4.62
C GLY A 18 34.82 -19.28 4.60
N PRO A 19 34.20 -18.96 5.77
CA PRO A 19 32.75 -18.78 5.93
C PRO A 19 32.25 -17.33 6.21
N SER A 20 31.04 -17.00 5.72
CA SER A 20 30.01 -16.06 6.27
C SER A 20 30.38 -14.57 6.51
N PRO A 21 29.45 -13.58 6.55
CA PRO A 21 28.02 -13.68 6.82
C PRO A 21 27.07 -13.01 5.80
N SER A 22 25.85 -13.54 5.81
CA SER A 22 24.61 -12.94 5.35
C SER A 22 24.52 -11.46 5.74
N ALA A 23 24.67 -10.57 4.75
CA ALA A 23 24.23 -9.19 4.85
C ALA A 23 22.85 -9.12 4.22
N ALA A 24 21.80 -9.10 5.04
CA ALA A 24 20.47 -8.73 4.61
C ALA A 24 20.57 -7.35 3.92
N PRO A 25 19.91 -7.12 2.77
CA PRO A 25 19.89 -5.81 2.18
C PRO A 25 19.18 -4.86 3.14
N THR A 26 19.94 -3.97 3.77
CA THR A 26 19.41 -2.84 4.53
C THR A 26 18.49 -2.07 3.59
N SER A 27 17.18 -2.23 3.79
CA SER A 27 16.17 -1.46 3.08
C SER A 27 16.29 -0.02 3.54
N THR A 28 17.12 0.75 2.83
CA THR A 28 17.18 2.20 2.96
C THR A 28 15.82 2.74 2.57
N LEU A 29 14.96 2.99 3.56
CA LEU A 29 13.70 3.70 3.38
C LEU A 29 14.03 5.10 2.88
N ALA A 30 13.99 5.29 1.56
CA ALA A 30 14.15 6.59 0.94
C ALA A 30 13.13 7.57 1.54
N PRO A 31 13.51 8.83 1.81
CA PRO A 31 12.60 9.83 2.35
C PRO A 31 11.35 9.91 1.48
N ARG A 32 10.21 9.57 2.08
CA ARG A 32 8.93 9.59 1.37
C ARG A 32 8.64 11.03 1.00
N LYS A 33 8.70 11.37 -0.29
CA LYS A 33 8.34 12.71 -0.78
C LYS A 33 6.95 13.05 -0.25
N MET A 34 6.87 14.04 0.63
CA MET A 34 5.58 14.46 1.18
C MET A 34 4.72 15.01 0.03
N PRO A 35 3.43 14.63 -0.05
CA PRO A 35 2.53 15.21 -1.02
C PRO A 35 2.52 16.73 -0.90
N LYS A 36 2.55 17.44 -2.04
CA LYS A 36 2.45 18.90 -2.05
C LYS A 36 1.14 19.33 -1.38
N SER A 37 1.21 20.34 -0.52
CA SER A 37 0.04 20.91 0.14
C SER A 37 -0.94 21.49 -0.89
N ILE A 38 -2.22 21.21 -0.72
CA ILE A 38 -3.30 21.80 -1.52
C ILE A 38 -3.60 23.19 -0.95
N SER A 39 -3.82 24.19 -1.82
CA SER A 39 -4.21 25.53 -1.34
C SER A 39 -5.59 25.51 -0.67
N ILE A 40 -5.76 26.34 0.35
CA ILE A 40 -7.05 26.48 1.08
C ILE A 40 -8.17 26.84 0.09
N SER A 41 -7.91 27.74 -0.87
CA SER A 41 -8.87 28.11 -1.92
C SER A 41 -9.39 26.90 -2.70
N LYS A 42 -8.51 25.96 -3.05
CA LYS A 42 -8.88 24.76 -3.80
C LYS A 42 -9.63 23.75 -2.94
N GLN A 43 -9.30 23.66 -1.64
CA GLN A 43 -10.05 22.84 -0.69
C GLN A 43 -11.48 23.36 -0.52
N LEU A 44 -11.66 24.67 -0.34
CA LEU A 44 -12.97 25.31 -0.21
C LEU A 44 -13.82 25.12 -1.46
N ALA A 45 -13.24 25.34 -2.64
CA ALA A 45 -13.94 25.09 -3.91
C ALA A 45 -14.40 23.63 -4.05
N SER A 46 -13.57 22.67 -3.63
CA SER A 46 -13.93 21.24 -3.62
C SER A 46 -15.08 20.93 -2.66
N ILE A 47 -15.11 21.55 -1.48
CA ILE A 47 -16.20 21.39 -0.51
C ILE A 47 -17.50 21.95 -1.07
N GLU A 48 -17.44 23.13 -1.71
CA GLU A 48 -18.61 23.74 -2.32
C GLU A 48 -19.18 22.89 -3.47
N ALA A 49 -18.29 22.35 -4.32
CA ALA A 49 -18.69 21.41 -5.37
C ALA A 49 -19.37 20.17 -4.78
N LEU A 50 -18.81 19.60 -3.70
CA LEU A 50 -19.38 18.43 -3.04
C LEU A 50 -20.76 18.70 -2.43
N ARG A 51 -21.01 19.91 -1.89
CA ARG A 51 -22.34 20.30 -1.38
C ARG A 51 -23.41 20.25 -2.48
N LYS A 52 -23.04 20.60 -3.71
CA LYS A 52 -23.93 20.57 -4.91
C LYS A 52 -24.04 19.16 -5.53
N GLY A 53 -23.18 18.22 -5.13
CA GLY A 53 -23.18 16.85 -5.61
C GLY A 53 -24.37 16.02 -5.11
N SER A 54 -24.59 14.91 -5.80
CA SER A 54 -25.55 13.87 -5.44
C SER A 54 -25.20 13.20 -4.11
N ASP A 55 -26.16 12.49 -3.53
CA ASP A 55 -25.95 11.76 -2.27
C ASP A 55 -24.91 10.63 -2.45
N LEU A 56 -24.84 10.01 -3.63
CA LEU A 56 -23.81 9.02 -3.94
C LEU A 56 -22.41 9.64 -3.95
N GLU A 57 -22.23 10.80 -4.59
CA GLU A 57 -20.95 11.50 -4.62
C GLU A 57 -20.51 11.92 -3.21
N LYS A 58 -21.45 12.42 -2.40
CA LYS A 58 -21.22 12.76 -0.99
C LYS A 58 -20.81 11.53 -0.17
N ALA A 59 -21.50 10.41 -0.35
CA ALA A 59 -21.18 9.16 0.33
C ALA A 59 -19.78 8.64 -0.04
N MET A 60 -19.45 8.64 -1.33
CA MET A 60 -18.13 8.21 -1.82
C MET A 60 -17.00 9.11 -1.33
N ALA A 61 -17.19 10.43 -1.32
CA ALA A 61 -16.20 11.37 -0.80
C ALA A 61 -15.99 11.17 0.71
N THR A 62 -17.06 10.97 1.47
CA THR A 62 -17.01 10.69 2.91
C THR A 62 -16.28 9.38 3.19
N PHE A 63 -16.55 8.34 2.41
CA PHE A 63 -15.85 7.05 2.52
C PHE A 63 -14.36 7.21 2.24
N ALA A 64 -13.98 7.87 1.15
CA ALA A 64 -12.57 8.07 0.78
C ALA A 64 -11.80 8.88 1.84
N LEU A 65 -12.42 9.93 2.38
CA LEU A 65 -11.83 10.75 3.45
C LEU A 65 -11.63 9.94 4.73
N THR A 66 -12.67 9.22 5.16
CA THR A 66 -12.63 8.39 6.36
C THR A 66 -11.60 7.27 6.24
N PHE A 67 -11.54 6.61 5.09
CA PHE A 67 -10.52 5.61 4.76
C PHE A 67 -9.12 6.21 4.87
N ARG A 68 -8.89 7.38 4.24
CA ARG A 68 -7.58 8.05 4.24
C ARG A 68 -7.14 8.45 5.64
N ASN A 69 -8.05 8.96 6.46
CA ASN A 69 -7.76 9.37 7.84
C ASN A 69 -7.47 8.18 8.76
N SER A 70 -8.04 7.01 8.46
CA SER A 70 -7.84 5.78 9.23
C SER A 70 -6.68 4.92 8.74
N SER A 71 -6.12 5.24 7.56
CA SER A 71 -5.05 4.47 6.93
C SER A 71 -3.70 4.76 7.58
N ASP A 72 -2.87 3.73 7.65
CA ASP A 72 -1.48 3.82 8.07
C ASP A 72 -0.66 4.69 7.11
N PRO A 73 0.56 5.13 7.47
CA PRO A 73 1.42 5.90 6.59
C PRO A 73 1.59 5.27 5.19
N ASP A 74 1.60 3.94 5.10
CA ASP A 74 1.70 3.19 3.85
C ASP A 74 0.42 3.21 2.99
N GLY A 75 -0.65 3.86 3.46
CA GLY A 75 -1.95 3.96 2.77
C GLY A 75 -2.78 2.69 2.86
N LYS A 76 -2.44 1.78 3.78
CA LYS A 76 -3.16 0.54 4.03
C LYS A 76 -4.06 0.70 5.25
N LEU A 77 -5.15 -0.05 5.28
CA LEU A 77 -6.03 -0.14 6.42
C LEU A 77 -5.91 -1.54 7.02
N GLY A 78 -5.46 -1.63 8.27
CA GLY A 78 -5.38 -2.91 8.98
C GLY A 78 -6.75 -3.58 9.08
N LYS A 79 -6.79 -4.93 9.02
CA LYS A 79 -8.04 -5.71 9.01
C LYS A 79 -8.97 -5.36 10.18
N THR A 80 -8.43 -5.23 11.39
CA THR A 80 -9.20 -4.87 12.59
C THR A 80 -9.77 -3.46 12.48
N THR A 81 -8.96 -2.49 12.06
CA THR A 81 -9.39 -1.10 11.84
C THR A 81 -10.46 -1.02 10.77
N ALA A 82 -10.29 -1.72 9.64
CA ALA A 82 -11.28 -1.80 8.58
C ALA A 82 -12.60 -2.39 9.07
N ARG A 83 -12.56 -3.50 9.84
CA ARG A 83 -13.75 -4.12 10.41
C ARG A 83 -14.48 -3.16 11.37
N ASN A 84 -13.76 -2.52 12.28
CA ASN A 84 -14.34 -1.57 13.23
C ASN A 84 -14.93 -0.36 12.51
N LEU A 85 -14.26 0.12 11.46
CA LEU A 85 -14.75 1.24 10.66
C LEU A 85 -16.04 0.86 9.92
N LEU A 86 -16.06 -0.28 9.24
CA LEU A 86 -17.26 -0.76 8.57
C LEU A 86 -18.41 -0.99 9.56
N HIS A 87 -18.13 -1.57 10.72
CA HIS A 87 -19.14 -1.79 11.75
C HIS A 87 -19.69 -0.48 12.33
N SER A 88 -18.84 0.51 12.61
CA SER A 88 -19.29 1.80 13.15
C SER A 88 -20.08 2.63 12.13
N GLN A 89 -19.72 2.56 10.85
CA GLN A 89 -20.39 3.32 9.79
C GLN A 89 -21.63 2.61 9.23
N PHE A 90 -21.65 1.27 9.22
CA PHE A 90 -22.68 0.47 8.56
C PHE A 90 -23.36 -0.57 9.45
N GLY A 91 -22.97 -0.71 10.72
CA GLY A 91 -23.53 -1.72 11.64
C GLY A 91 -25.05 -1.59 11.82
N GLY A 92 -25.57 -0.36 11.79
CA GLY A 92 -27.01 -0.10 11.84
C GLY A 92 -27.81 -0.60 10.62
N PHE A 93 -27.15 -0.94 9.50
CA PHE A 93 -27.81 -1.63 8.38
C PHE A 93 -27.91 -3.15 8.58
N THR A 94 -27.16 -3.68 9.56
CA THR A 94 -27.10 -5.12 9.87
C THR A 94 -27.83 -5.49 11.15
N GLU A 95 -28.31 -4.51 11.92
CA GLU A 95 -29.28 -4.75 12.99
C GLU A 95 -30.64 -5.05 12.35
N VAL A 96 -31.12 -6.28 12.56
CA VAL A 96 -32.48 -6.75 12.24
C VAL A 96 -33.27 -6.84 13.53
#